data_AF-A0A1E5NII0-F1
#
_entry.id   AF-A0A1E5NII0-F1
#
_cell.length_a   1.000
_cell.length_b   1.000
_cell.length_c   1.000
_cell.angle_alpha   90.00
_cell.angle_beta   90.00
_cell.angle_gamma   90.00
#
_symmetry.space_group_name_H-M   'P 1'
#
loop_
_entity.id
_entity.type
_entity.pdbx_description
1 polymer ?
#
loop_
_entity_poly.entity_id
_entity_poly.type
_entity_poly.pdbx_seq_one_letter_code
_entity_poly.pdbx_strand_id
1 'polypeptide(L)'
;MKNVVFITGGNRGIGLELCKKFAIEYNFKVYMGARDLNKAKEAIKYLSSPSNIIPIEIDVEFEKSIEEAYQEYLKIKDKDEKIYIFINNAGIRLDWFPPNEHIKTLDLKSDDIIRMYKVNTIASILTTKYFINEIEKGGRIVNVSSGNSEFWQPYTEEDVNVGYASSKVALNMITKKLSGAVKDRNIFVNCVCPGWCKTDMGSEFAPTTAEDGANSIIQACFLNEENPPTGKYFRYGEIIPIDVYPTFNNNEGVYMQQLEKIKENINKLAWWIPIRKWRDNFRNKMLNTDQTRPDQTRPDQTRPDPSM
;
A
#
# COMPACT_ATOMS: atom_id res chain seq x y z
N MET A 1 -15.74 3.83 -22.20
CA MET A 1 -15.44 2.65 -21.36
C MET A 1 -14.42 3.08 -20.33
N LYS A 2 -14.55 2.61 -19.08
CA LYS A 2 -13.64 2.95 -17.98
C LYS A 2 -12.43 2.02 -17.98
N ASN A 3 -11.52 2.20 -18.93
CA ASN A 3 -10.47 1.21 -19.22
C ASN A 3 -9.10 1.84 -19.50
N VAL A 4 -8.82 3.01 -18.93
CA VAL A 4 -7.52 3.70 -19.08
C VAL A 4 -6.87 3.82 -17.71
N VAL A 5 -5.62 3.39 -17.61
CA VAL A 5 -4.82 3.51 -16.39
C VAL A 5 -3.49 4.21 -16.67
N PHE A 6 -3.10 5.12 -15.79
CA PHE A 6 -1.76 5.73 -15.79
C PHE A 6 -0.99 5.23 -14.57
N ILE A 7 0.21 4.69 -14.76
CA ILE A 7 1.01 4.08 -13.70
C ILE A 7 2.40 4.72 -13.69
N THR A 8 2.76 5.39 -12.61
CA THR A 8 4.13 5.89 -12.42
C THR A 8 5.07 4.77 -11.95
N GLY A 9 6.32 4.77 -12.40
CA GLY A 9 7.29 3.72 -12.03
C GLY A 9 6.93 2.34 -12.57
N GLY A 10 6.35 2.26 -13.77
CA GLY A 10 5.80 1.04 -14.36
C GLY A 10 6.83 0.09 -15.01
N ASN A 11 8.10 0.46 -15.10
CA ASN A 11 9.09 -0.31 -15.87
C ASN A 11 9.75 -1.48 -15.10
N ARG A 12 9.48 -1.64 -13.80
CA ARG A 12 10.05 -2.73 -12.98
C ARG A 12 9.21 -3.01 -11.73
N GLY A 13 9.50 -4.13 -11.05
CA GLY A 13 8.92 -4.49 -9.76
C GLY A 13 7.38 -4.53 -9.81
N ILE A 14 6.74 -4.03 -8.75
CA ILE A 14 5.27 -3.99 -8.65
C ILE A 14 4.64 -3.21 -9.81
N GLY A 15 5.25 -2.10 -10.23
CA GLY A 15 4.74 -1.29 -11.34
C GLY A 15 4.67 -2.05 -12.67
N LEU A 16 5.63 -2.94 -12.94
CA LEU A 16 5.63 -3.76 -14.14
C LEU A 16 4.52 -4.80 -14.12
N GLU A 17 4.33 -5.48 -12.98
CA GLU A 17 3.22 -6.41 -12.81
C GLU A 17 1.86 -5.70 -12.91
N LEU A 18 1.72 -4.48 -12.38
CA LEU A 18 0.52 -3.67 -12.59
C LEU A 18 0.28 -3.41 -14.08
N CYS A 19 1.29 -2.95 -14.83
CA CYS A 19 1.14 -2.70 -16.26
C CYS A 19 0.73 -3.96 -17.03
N LYS A 20 1.39 -5.08 -16.74
CA LYS A 20 1.08 -6.40 -17.33
C LYS A 20 -0.35 -6.82 -17.03
N LYS A 21 -0.77 -6.80 -15.77
CA LYS A 21 -2.13 -7.23 -15.38
C LYS A 21 -3.19 -6.34 -16.00
N PHE A 22 -3.07 -5.02 -15.86
CA PHE A 22 -4.05 -4.10 -16.45
C PHE A 22 -4.15 -4.27 -17.97
N ALA A 23 -3.02 -4.40 -18.68
CA ALA A 23 -3.02 -4.54 -20.13
C ALA A 23 -3.54 -5.90 -20.61
N ILE A 24 -3.07 -7.00 -20.00
CA ILE A 24 -3.29 -8.36 -20.53
C ILE A 24 -4.51 -9.02 -19.90
N GLU A 25 -4.70 -8.88 -18.59
CA GLU A 25 -5.78 -9.55 -17.85
C GLU A 25 -7.07 -8.71 -17.85
N TYR A 26 -6.95 -7.39 -17.70
CA TYR A 26 -8.11 -6.47 -17.64
C TYR A 26 -8.39 -5.74 -18.96
N ASN A 27 -7.53 -5.88 -19.98
CA ASN A 27 -7.66 -5.23 -21.28
C ASN A 27 -7.80 -3.68 -21.19
N PHE A 28 -7.05 -3.07 -20.28
CA PHE A 28 -6.94 -1.62 -20.16
C PHE A 28 -5.91 -1.07 -21.16
N LYS A 29 -6.10 0.17 -21.59
CA LYS A 29 -5.01 0.99 -22.14
C LYS A 29 -4.16 1.49 -20.98
N VAL A 30 -2.86 1.20 -21.00
CA VAL A 30 -1.92 1.50 -19.93
C VAL A 30 -0.93 2.54 -20.39
N TYR A 31 -0.88 3.69 -19.70
CA TYR A 31 0.23 4.62 -19.78
C TYR A 31 1.28 4.22 -18.74
N MET A 32 2.36 3.59 -19.21
CA MET A 32 3.49 3.15 -18.39
C MET A 32 4.46 4.31 -18.21
N GLY A 33 4.31 5.03 -17.10
CA GLY A 33 5.24 6.08 -16.69
C GLY A 33 6.55 5.51 -16.16
N ALA A 34 7.70 5.98 -16.67
CA ALA A 34 9.01 5.66 -16.13
C ALA A 34 9.98 6.83 -16.31
N ARG A 35 10.94 6.98 -15.40
CA ARG A 35 11.99 8.01 -15.52
C ARG A 35 12.96 7.79 -16.69
N ASP A 36 13.02 6.56 -17.20
CA ASP A 36 13.92 6.16 -18.28
C ASP A 36 13.08 5.47 -19.35
N LEU A 37 12.88 6.19 -20.46
CA LEU A 37 12.03 5.75 -21.55
C LEU A 37 12.57 4.49 -22.24
N ASN A 38 13.89 4.28 -22.26
CA ASN A 38 14.48 3.09 -22.86
C ASN A 38 14.18 1.86 -22.01
N LYS A 39 14.31 1.97 -20.68
CA LYS A 39 13.92 0.89 -19.75
C LYS A 39 12.43 0.56 -19.82
N ALA A 40 11.57 1.57 -20.03
CA ALA A 40 10.14 1.32 -20.26
C ALA A 40 9.91 0.51 -21.54
N LYS A 41 10.56 0.88 -22.65
CA LYS A 41 10.46 0.15 -23.92
C LYS A 41 10.99 -1.29 -23.81
N GLU A 42 12.09 -1.49 -23.10
CA GLU A 42 12.63 -2.83 -22.81
C GLU A 42 11.64 -3.67 -21.97
N ALA A 43 11.03 -3.07 -20.96
CA ALA A 43 10.03 -3.74 -20.14
C ALA A 43 8.78 -4.12 -20.95
N ILE A 44 8.31 -3.24 -21.85
CA ILE A 44 7.21 -3.53 -22.78
C ILE A 44 7.58 -4.70 -23.71
N LYS A 45 8.82 -4.72 -24.22
CA LYS A 45 9.32 -5.83 -25.05
C LYS A 45 9.35 -7.15 -24.27
N TYR A 46 9.76 -7.11 -23.00
CA TYR A 46 9.73 -8.28 -22.11
C TYR A 46 8.29 -8.82 -21.94
N LEU A 47 7.29 -7.95 -21.95
CA LEU A 47 5.87 -8.32 -21.92
C LEU A 47 5.31 -8.77 -23.29
N SER A 48 6.16 -9.04 -24.29
CA SER A 48 5.77 -9.38 -25.67
C SER A 48 5.12 -8.24 -26.46
N SER A 49 5.49 -6.99 -26.15
CA SER A 49 5.08 -5.78 -26.88
C SER A 49 3.55 -5.60 -27.05
N PRO A 50 2.76 -5.66 -25.97
CA PRO A 50 1.33 -5.41 -26.03
C PRO A 50 1.06 -3.99 -26.56
N SER A 51 0.19 -3.88 -27.58
CA SER A 51 -0.10 -2.62 -28.27
C SER A 51 -0.85 -1.60 -27.41
N ASN A 52 -1.47 -2.05 -26.32
CA ASN A 52 -2.21 -1.24 -25.36
C ASN A 52 -1.34 -0.73 -24.19
N ILE A 53 -0.03 -0.96 -24.19
CA ILE A 53 0.90 -0.33 -23.25
C ILE A 53 1.70 0.76 -23.96
N ILE A 54 1.55 1.99 -23.50
CA ILE A 54 2.18 3.19 -24.07
C ILE A 54 3.19 3.74 -23.06
N PRO A 55 4.48 3.78 -23.39
CA PRO A 55 5.49 4.32 -22.47
C PRO A 55 5.42 5.85 -22.43
N ILE A 56 5.49 6.43 -21.24
CA ILE A 56 5.60 7.87 -20.99
C ILE A 56 6.84 8.12 -20.13
N GLU A 57 7.70 9.05 -20.55
CA GLU A 57 8.80 9.50 -19.71
C GLU A 57 8.28 10.39 -18.59
N ILE A 58 8.51 10.01 -17.34
CA ILE A 58 8.11 10.77 -16.15
C ILE A 58 9.04 10.45 -14.98
N ASP A 59 9.89 11.40 -14.62
CA ASP A 59 10.62 11.41 -13.35
C ASP A 59 9.86 12.24 -12.32
N VAL A 60 9.15 11.56 -11.44
CA VAL A 60 8.29 12.19 -10.42
C VAL A 60 9.07 12.98 -9.36
N GLU A 61 10.41 12.89 -9.33
CA GLU A 61 11.25 13.73 -8.49
C GLU A 61 11.20 15.21 -8.91
N PHE A 62 10.89 15.49 -10.18
CA PHE A 62 10.95 16.82 -10.78
C PHE A 62 9.58 17.25 -11.33
N GLU A 63 9.03 18.36 -10.82
CA GLU A 63 7.73 18.89 -11.28
C GLU A 63 7.71 19.16 -12.79
N LYS A 64 8.81 19.68 -13.35
CA LYS A 64 8.95 19.91 -14.79
C LYS A 64 8.76 18.63 -15.60
N SER A 65 9.30 17.50 -15.13
CA SER A 65 9.13 16.21 -15.81
C SER A 65 7.67 15.71 -15.73
N ILE A 66 6.97 15.97 -14.62
CA ILE A 66 5.53 15.67 -14.49
C ILE A 66 4.71 16.52 -15.46
N GLU A 67 5.04 17.80 -15.61
CA GLU A 67 4.41 18.68 -16.59
C GLU A 67 4.65 18.22 -18.03
N GLU A 68 5.90 17.89 -18.38
CA GLU A 68 6.26 17.38 -19.71
C GLU A 68 5.54 16.05 -20.01
N ALA A 69 5.46 15.15 -19.03
CA ALA A 69 4.70 13.89 -19.14
C ALA A 69 3.20 14.12 -19.36
N TYR A 70 2.62 15.12 -18.68
CA TYR A 70 1.24 15.53 -18.88
C TYR A 70 1.02 16.07 -20.31
N GLN A 71 1.91 16.94 -20.80
CA GLN A 71 1.83 17.43 -22.17
C GLN A 71 1.96 16.30 -23.20
N GLU A 72 2.83 15.32 -22.95
CA GLU A 72 2.97 14.16 -23.84
C GLU A 72 1.72 13.29 -23.83
N TYR A 73 1.16 13.00 -22.64
CA TYR A 73 -0.12 12.31 -22.52
C TYR A 73 -1.23 13.02 -23.32
N LEU A 74 -1.34 14.35 -23.23
CA LEU A 74 -2.34 15.12 -23.98
C LEU A 74 -2.18 15.00 -25.51
N LYS A 75 -0.96 14.85 -26.02
CA LYS A 75 -0.72 14.70 -27.47
C LYS A 75 -1.14 13.33 -28.00
N ILE A 76 -0.93 12.28 -27.21
CA ILE A 76 -1.07 10.89 -27.67
C ILE A 76 -2.39 10.23 -27.28
N LYS A 77 -3.11 10.78 -26.28
CA LYS A 77 -4.41 10.27 -25.89
C LYS A 77 -5.44 10.48 -27.00
N ASP A 78 -6.45 9.62 -27.04
CA ASP A 78 -7.59 9.85 -27.93
C ASP A 78 -8.42 11.06 -27.43
N LYS A 79 -9.13 11.74 -28.34
CA LYS A 79 -9.80 13.03 -28.07
C LYS A 79 -10.68 13.00 -26.81
N ASP A 80 -11.53 11.99 -26.71
CA ASP A 80 -12.49 11.82 -25.60
C ASP A 80 -12.00 10.86 -24.52
N GLU A 81 -10.74 10.44 -24.60
CA GLU A 81 -10.13 9.58 -23.61
C GLU A 81 -9.91 10.32 -22.30
N LYS A 82 -10.26 9.65 -21.20
CA LYS A 82 -10.01 10.06 -19.83
C LYS A 82 -9.43 8.89 -19.04
N ILE A 83 -8.58 9.20 -18.07
CA ILE A 83 -7.97 8.24 -17.16
C ILE A 83 -9.03 7.77 -16.17
N TYR A 84 -9.25 6.45 -16.11
CA TYR A 84 -10.08 5.84 -15.08
C TYR A 84 -9.31 5.72 -13.77
N ILE A 85 -8.08 5.21 -13.85
CA ILE A 85 -7.26 4.87 -12.67
C ILE A 85 -5.89 5.55 -12.82
N PHE A 86 -5.50 6.35 -11.83
CA PHE A 86 -4.16 6.92 -11.74
C PHE A 86 -3.43 6.31 -10.55
N ILE A 87 -2.32 5.60 -10.80
CA ILE A 87 -1.55 4.91 -9.76
C ILE A 87 -0.21 5.63 -9.55
N ASN A 88 -0.09 6.29 -8.40
CA ASN A 88 1.17 6.81 -7.88
C ASN A 88 1.97 5.66 -7.25
N ASN A 89 2.59 4.83 -8.10
CA ASN A 89 3.40 3.68 -7.69
C ASN A 89 4.90 4.00 -7.57
N ALA A 90 5.41 5.01 -8.28
CA ALA A 90 6.82 5.39 -8.16
C ALA A 90 7.19 5.68 -6.70
N GLY A 91 8.31 5.11 -6.26
CA GLY A 91 8.78 5.21 -4.88
C GLY A 91 10.26 4.87 -4.75
N ILE A 92 10.91 5.42 -3.73
CA ILE A 92 12.30 5.15 -3.38
C ILE A 92 12.46 4.96 -1.88
N ARG A 93 13.50 4.23 -1.50
CA ARG A 93 13.96 4.03 -0.12
C ARG A 93 15.47 4.16 -0.13
N LEU A 94 16.02 5.12 0.63
CA LEU A 94 17.44 5.47 0.61
C LEU A 94 18.13 5.24 1.97
N ASP A 95 17.38 4.74 2.94
CA ASP A 95 17.76 4.53 4.34
C ASP A 95 17.65 3.05 4.76
N TRP A 96 17.68 2.14 3.77
CA TRP A 96 17.68 0.70 4.01
C TRP A 96 18.75 -0.01 3.20
N PHE A 97 19.53 -0.80 3.90
CA PHE A 97 20.60 -1.67 3.41
C PHE A 97 20.44 -3.04 4.10
N PRO A 98 21.09 -4.11 3.62
CA PRO A 98 21.06 -5.45 4.22
C PRO A 98 21.38 -5.45 5.73
N PRO A 99 21.10 -6.56 6.46
CA PRO A 99 20.88 -6.59 7.92
C PRO A 99 21.95 -5.97 8.83
N ASN A 100 23.15 -5.70 8.32
CA ASN A 100 24.28 -5.15 9.08
C ASN A 100 24.72 -3.76 8.61
N GLU A 101 23.99 -3.12 7.70
CA GLU A 101 24.40 -1.88 7.01
C GLU A 101 23.35 -0.76 7.07
N HIS A 102 22.35 -0.86 7.95
CA HIS A 102 21.35 0.20 8.10
C HIS A 102 22.02 1.56 8.36
N ILE A 103 21.64 2.57 7.55
CA ILE A 103 22.01 3.96 7.83
C ILE A 103 21.26 4.36 9.09
N LYS A 104 21.99 4.69 10.15
CA LYS A 104 21.38 5.22 11.38
C LYS A 104 20.65 6.52 11.05
N THR A 105 19.54 6.76 11.72
CA THR A 105 18.75 7.98 11.59
C THR A 105 19.61 9.25 11.61
N LEU A 106 20.61 9.32 12.49
CA LEU A 106 21.49 10.49 12.64
C LEU A 106 22.57 10.63 11.55
N ASP A 107 22.85 9.56 10.79
CA ASP A 107 23.83 9.54 9.71
C ASP A 107 23.19 9.80 8.33
N LEU A 108 21.86 9.89 8.28
CA LEU A 108 21.10 10.08 7.05
C LEU A 108 21.29 11.50 6.49
N LYS A 109 21.68 11.61 5.22
CA LYS A 109 21.87 12.90 4.57
C LYS A 109 20.52 13.59 4.37
N SER A 110 20.47 14.90 4.61
CA SER A 110 19.28 15.72 4.37
C SER A 110 18.74 15.57 2.95
N ASP A 111 19.63 15.47 1.96
CA ASP A 111 19.26 15.36 0.55
C ASP A 111 18.52 14.05 0.25
N ASP A 112 18.90 12.95 0.90
CA ASP A 112 18.23 11.66 0.76
C ASP A 112 16.82 11.71 1.38
N ILE A 113 16.67 12.37 2.54
CA ILE A 113 15.36 12.62 3.16
C ILE A 113 14.49 13.45 2.23
N ILE A 114 14.99 14.60 1.77
CA ILE A 114 14.27 15.50 0.86
C ILE A 114 13.84 14.74 -0.40
N ARG A 115 14.72 13.93 -0.96
CA ARG A 115 14.44 13.14 -2.16
C ARG A 115 13.35 12.09 -1.93
N MET A 116 13.39 11.38 -0.80
CA MET A 116 12.31 10.46 -0.42
C MET A 116 10.97 11.19 -0.29
N TYR A 117 10.93 12.39 0.30
CA TYR A 117 9.71 13.20 0.35
C TYR A 117 9.25 13.68 -1.04
N LYS A 118 10.16 14.11 -1.91
CA LYS A 118 9.82 14.51 -3.28
C LYS A 118 9.11 13.38 -4.02
N VAL A 119 9.72 12.19 -4.03
CA VAL A 119 9.23 11.04 -4.81
C VAL A 119 8.05 10.34 -4.13
N ASN A 120 8.13 10.05 -2.83
CA ASN A 120 7.11 9.22 -2.16
C ASN A 120 5.88 10.02 -1.74
N THR A 121 5.98 11.34 -1.64
CA THR A 121 4.98 12.18 -0.97
C THR A 121 4.49 13.29 -1.91
N ILE A 122 5.37 14.23 -2.27
CA ILE A 122 5.04 15.44 -3.03
C ILE A 122 4.58 15.10 -4.45
N ALA A 123 5.23 14.12 -5.08
CA ALA A 123 4.87 13.62 -6.40
C ALA A 123 3.36 13.34 -6.53
N SER A 124 2.73 12.72 -5.53
CA SER A 124 1.30 12.39 -5.57
C SER A 124 0.39 13.62 -5.68
N ILE A 125 0.77 14.74 -5.06
CA ILE A 125 0.06 16.02 -5.17
C ILE A 125 0.27 16.58 -6.57
N LEU A 126 1.50 16.58 -7.05
CA LEU A 126 1.87 17.19 -8.33
C LEU A 126 1.25 16.42 -9.50
N THR A 127 1.35 15.09 -9.53
CA THR A 127 0.68 14.27 -10.56
C THR A 127 -0.83 14.49 -10.52
N THR A 128 -1.44 14.55 -9.33
CA THR A 128 -2.86 14.91 -9.21
C THR A 128 -3.13 16.29 -9.79
N LYS A 129 -2.37 17.33 -9.40
CA LYS A 129 -2.52 18.72 -9.88
C LYS A 129 -2.55 18.79 -11.41
N TYR A 130 -1.63 18.13 -12.10
CA TYR A 130 -1.55 18.17 -13.57
C TYR A 130 -2.62 17.31 -14.24
N PHE A 131 -2.86 16.09 -13.76
CA PHE A 131 -3.74 15.14 -14.44
C PHE A 131 -5.21 15.23 -14.01
N ILE A 132 -5.59 16.02 -12.99
CA ILE A 132 -6.95 16.01 -12.41
C ILE A 132 -8.08 16.28 -13.41
N ASN A 133 -7.82 17.10 -14.44
CA ASN A 133 -8.82 17.40 -15.48
C ASN A 133 -8.97 16.26 -16.50
N GLU A 134 -8.02 15.34 -16.53
CA GLU A 134 -8.01 14.16 -17.40
C GLU A 134 -8.48 12.89 -16.69
N ILE A 135 -8.76 12.95 -15.40
CA ILE A 135 -9.39 11.86 -14.65
C ILE A 135 -10.90 11.95 -14.82
N GLU A 136 -11.54 10.84 -15.17
CA GLU A 136 -12.99 10.80 -15.37
C GLU A 136 -13.79 10.88 -14.06
N LYS A 137 -15.07 11.23 -14.18
CA LYS A 137 -16.01 11.15 -13.05
C LYS A 137 -16.16 9.71 -12.59
N GLY A 138 -16.02 9.51 -11.29
CA GLY A 138 -15.95 8.19 -10.68
C GLY A 138 -14.60 7.51 -10.86
N GLY A 139 -13.54 8.24 -11.25
CA GLY A 139 -12.17 7.73 -11.35
C GLY A 139 -11.51 7.45 -9.99
N ARG A 140 -10.35 6.81 -10.04
CA ARG A 140 -9.57 6.36 -8.89
C ARG A 140 -8.17 6.97 -8.94
N ILE A 141 -7.73 7.56 -7.82
CA ILE A 141 -6.32 7.86 -7.58
C ILE A 141 -5.84 6.93 -6.48
N VAL A 142 -4.82 6.13 -6.77
CA VAL A 142 -4.28 5.14 -5.84
C VAL A 142 -2.82 5.44 -5.56
N ASN A 143 -2.54 5.77 -4.30
CA ASN A 143 -1.21 6.08 -3.80
C ASN A 143 -0.58 4.83 -3.16
N VAL A 144 0.50 4.32 -3.73
CA VAL A 144 1.19 3.14 -3.18
C VAL A 144 1.99 3.57 -1.94
N SER A 145 1.43 3.28 -0.77
CA SER A 145 2.02 3.55 0.54
C SER A 145 2.83 2.33 1.02
N SER A 146 2.96 2.13 2.33
CA SER A 146 3.73 1.04 2.92
C SER A 146 3.23 0.72 4.32
N GLY A 147 3.42 -0.53 4.77
CA GLY A 147 3.21 -0.90 6.17
C GLY A 147 4.12 -0.11 7.12
N ASN A 148 5.25 0.41 6.65
CA ASN A 148 6.15 1.27 7.44
C ASN A 148 5.53 2.66 7.74
N SER A 149 4.36 2.96 7.18
CA SER A 149 3.59 4.15 7.52
C SER A 149 2.66 3.97 8.74
N GLU A 150 2.67 2.79 9.34
CA GLU A 150 1.82 2.44 10.47
C GLU A 150 2.56 2.66 11.80
N PHE A 151 2.01 3.50 12.67
CA PHE A 151 2.62 3.85 13.96
C PHE A 151 2.65 2.71 14.98
N TRP A 152 1.85 1.66 14.77
CA TRP A 152 1.78 0.47 15.64
C TRP A 152 2.68 -0.69 15.14
N GLN A 153 3.48 -0.49 14.09
CA GLN A 153 4.51 -1.50 13.80
C GLN A 153 5.42 -1.64 15.02
N PRO A 154 5.74 -2.89 15.45
CA PRO A 154 6.61 -3.10 16.59
C PRO A 154 7.94 -2.42 16.32
N TYR A 155 8.34 -1.52 17.23
CA TYR A 155 9.68 -0.97 17.25
C TYR A 155 10.66 -2.13 17.40
N THR A 156 11.36 -2.47 16.33
CA THR A 156 12.63 -3.18 16.48
C THR A 156 13.61 -2.18 17.08
N GLU A 157 14.43 -2.59 18.04
CA GLU A 157 15.38 -1.73 18.76
C GLU A 157 16.46 -1.08 17.86
N GLU A 158 16.40 -1.33 16.55
CA GLU A 158 17.26 -0.75 15.52
C GLU A 158 16.56 0.44 14.86
N ASP A 159 17.25 1.59 14.79
CA ASP A 159 16.82 2.82 14.10
C ASP A 159 16.62 2.57 12.59
N VAL A 160 15.49 1.99 12.18
CA VAL A 160 15.25 1.65 10.78
C VAL A 160 14.33 2.64 10.06
N ASN A 161 14.89 3.22 8.99
CA ASN A 161 14.19 3.85 7.87
C ASN A 161 13.29 5.08 8.15
N VAL A 162 13.73 5.97 9.03
CA VAL A 162 13.00 7.20 9.38
C VAL A 162 12.56 8.03 8.18
N GLY A 163 13.39 8.16 7.15
CA GLY A 163 13.10 8.99 5.98
C GLY A 163 12.03 8.35 5.10
N TYR A 164 12.13 7.04 4.86
CA TYR A 164 11.14 6.29 4.11
C TYR A 164 9.81 6.19 4.85
N ALA A 165 9.82 5.72 6.11
CA ALA A 165 8.63 5.59 6.94
C ALA A 165 7.88 6.92 7.03
N SER A 166 8.58 8.01 7.42
CA SER A 166 7.94 9.33 7.55
C SER A 166 7.41 9.88 6.22
N SER A 167 8.10 9.65 5.09
CA SER A 167 7.57 10.03 3.77
C SER A 167 6.27 9.29 3.41
N LYS A 168 6.15 8.01 3.78
CA LYS A 168 4.92 7.22 3.56
C LYS A 168 3.81 7.57 4.55
N VAL A 169 4.12 7.94 5.78
CA VAL A 169 3.16 8.55 6.71
C VAL A 169 2.61 9.86 6.11
N ALA A 170 3.47 10.73 5.60
CA ALA A 170 3.05 11.97 4.97
C ALA A 170 2.15 11.72 3.75
N LEU A 171 2.43 10.69 2.95
CA LEU A 171 1.59 10.26 1.83
C LEU A 171 0.18 9.85 2.29
N ASN A 172 0.04 9.18 3.43
CA ASN A 172 -1.27 8.81 3.99
C ASN A 172 -2.09 10.07 4.35
N MET A 173 -1.47 11.05 5.02
CA MET A 173 -2.13 12.34 5.32
C MET A 173 -2.55 13.08 4.05
N ILE A 174 -1.66 13.13 3.05
CA ILE A 174 -1.94 13.74 1.75
C ILE A 174 -3.12 13.04 1.07
N THR A 175 -3.15 11.71 1.06
CA THR A 175 -4.26 10.92 0.53
C THR A 175 -5.58 11.35 1.19
N LYS A 176 -5.59 11.48 2.52
CA LYS A 176 -6.78 11.93 3.26
C LYS A 176 -7.21 13.33 2.85
N LYS A 177 -6.29 14.29 2.74
CA LYS A 177 -6.61 15.68 2.36
C LYS A 177 -7.02 15.81 0.89
N LEU A 178 -6.31 15.15 -0.02
CA LEU A 178 -6.65 15.09 -1.45
C LEU A 178 -8.04 14.51 -1.67
N SER A 179 -8.43 13.47 -0.91
CA SER A 179 -9.78 12.89 -1.02
C SER A 179 -10.91 13.90 -0.79
N GLY A 180 -10.70 14.87 0.12
CA GLY A 180 -11.63 15.97 0.33
C GLY A 180 -11.55 17.03 -0.77
N ALA A 181 -10.34 17.37 -1.22
CA ALA A 181 -10.09 18.41 -2.23
C ALA A 181 -10.68 18.07 -3.61
N VAL A 182 -10.80 16.78 -3.96
CA VAL A 182 -11.34 16.33 -5.25
C VAL A 182 -12.79 15.83 -5.18
N LYS A 183 -13.46 15.98 -4.02
CA LYS A 183 -14.81 15.46 -3.79
C LYS A 183 -15.82 15.97 -4.82
N ASP A 184 -15.79 17.27 -5.13
CA ASP A 184 -16.74 17.90 -6.07
C ASP A 184 -16.53 17.43 -7.53
N ARG A 185 -15.41 16.75 -7.80
CA ARG A 185 -15.12 16.13 -9.10
C ARG A 185 -15.59 14.67 -9.18
N ASN A 186 -16.15 14.13 -8.11
CA ASN A 186 -16.52 12.72 -7.97
C ASN A 186 -15.32 11.78 -8.23
N ILE A 187 -14.15 12.10 -7.67
CA ILE A 187 -12.93 11.29 -7.78
C ILE A 187 -12.61 10.69 -6.40
N PHE A 188 -12.18 9.43 -6.39
CA PHE A 188 -11.92 8.68 -5.17
C PHE A 188 -10.42 8.47 -5.00
N VAL A 189 -9.89 8.86 -3.83
CA VAL A 189 -8.44 8.87 -3.57
C VAL A 189 -8.13 7.99 -2.37
N ASN A 190 -7.31 6.96 -2.55
CA ASN A 190 -6.93 6.05 -1.46
C ASN A 190 -5.44 5.73 -1.49
N CYS A 191 -4.91 5.20 -0.39
CA CYS A 191 -3.57 4.66 -0.35
C CYS A 191 -3.58 3.18 0.00
N VAL A 192 -2.55 2.46 -0.44
CA VAL A 192 -2.49 0.99 -0.33
C VAL A 192 -1.09 0.57 0.04
N CYS A 193 -0.96 -0.34 1.01
CA CYS A 193 0.26 -1.08 1.25
C CYS A 193 0.24 -2.36 0.39
N PRO A 194 1.23 -2.53 -0.52
CA PRO A 194 1.32 -3.74 -1.34
C PRO A 194 1.87 -4.94 -0.56
N GLY A 195 2.29 -4.76 0.70
CA GLY A 195 3.07 -5.76 1.44
C GLY A 195 4.56 -5.68 1.12
N TRP A 196 5.34 -6.55 1.75
CA TRP A 196 6.79 -6.63 1.54
C TRP A 196 7.09 -7.60 0.39
N CYS A 197 7.37 -7.04 -0.79
CA CYS A 197 7.46 -7.78 -2.05
C CYS A 197 8.89 -7.93 -2.57
N LYS A 198 9.23 -9.10 -3.14
CA LYS A 198 10.51 -9.40 -3.80
C LYS A 198 10.72 -8.51 -5.02
N THR A 199 11.43 -7.42 -4.80
CA THR A 199 11.76 -6.37 -5.76
C THR A 199 13.13 -5.81 -5.39
N ASP A 200 13.74 -5.00 -6.25
CA ASP A 200 14.99 -4.30 -5.91
C ASP A 200 14.89 -3.51 -4.58
N MET A 201 13.71 -2.96 -4.26
CA MET A 201 13.48 -2.23 -3.01
C MET A 201 13.21 -3.16 -1.82
N GLY A 202 12.53 -4.29 -2.05
CA GLY A 202 12.15 -5.23 -1.00
C GLY A 202 13.19 -6.31 -0.70
N SER A 203 14.20 -6.49 -1.55
CA SER A 203 15.18 -7.58 -1.49
C SER A 203 14.59 -8.98 -1.68
N GLU A 204 15.46 -9.99 -1.74
CA GLU A 204 15.08 -11.41 -1.87
C GLU A 204 14.41 -11.99 -0.61
N PHE A 205 14.62 -11.36 0.55
CA PHE A 205 14.06 -11.78 1.85
C PHE A 205 12.56 -11.48 2.00
N ALA A 206 12.00 -10.68 1.10
CA ALA A 206 10.59 -10.35 1.10
C ALA A 206 9.70 -11.62 1.01
N PRO A 207 8.64 -11.74 1.81
CA PRO A 207 7.81 -12.94 1.85
C PRO A 207 6.88 -13.08 0.62
N THR A 208 6.54 -11.99 -0.06
CA THR A 208 5.59 -11.99 -1.19
C THR A 208 6.26 -11.63 -2.50
N THR A 209 5.59 -11.92 -3.62
CA THR A 209 6.07 -11.57 -4.96
C THR A 209 5.66 -10.14 -5.34
N ALA A 210 6.25 -9.59 -6.41
CA ALA A 210 5.77 -8.35 -7.02
C ALA A 210 4.32 -8.48 -7.54
N GLU A 211 3.94 -9.68 -7.99
CA GLU A 211 2.59 -9.98 -8.46
C GLU A 211 1.56 -9.87 -7.32
N ASP A 212 1.87 -10.43 -6.15
CA ASP A 212 1.03 -10.30 -4.96
C ASP A 212 0.80 -8.83 -4.57
N GLY A 213 1.86 -8.03 -4.64
CA GLY A 213 1.78 -6.59 -4.39
C GLY A 213 0.90 -5.86 -5.41
N ALA A 214 1.01 -6.22 -6.68
CA ALA A 214 0.16 -5.68 -7.74
C ALA A 214 -1.32 -6.06 -7.51
N ASN A 215 -1.60 -7.30 -7.12
CA ASN A 215 -2.96 -7.76 -6.81
C ASN A 215 -3.58 -6.96 -5.65
N SER A 216 -2.82 -6.68 -4.59
CA SER A 216 -3.26 -5.84 -3.46
C SER A 216 -3.68 -4.42 -3.92
N ILE A 217 -2.89 -3.81 -4.82
CA ILE A 217 -3.18 -2.48 -5.38
C ILE A 217 -4.40 -2.53 -6.31
N ILE A 218 -4.49 -3.52 -7.19
CA ILE A 218 -5.61 -3.70 -8.12
C ILE A 218 -6.91 -3.88 -7.36
N GLN A 219 -6.92 -4.68 -6.29
CA GLN A 219 -8.10 -4.86 -5.46
C GLN A 219 -8.63 -3.50 -4.97
N ALA A 220 -7.75 -2.62 -4.48
CA ALA A 220 -8.12 -1.29 -4.01
C ALA A 220 -8.67 -0.35 -5.12
N CYS A 221 -8.26 -0.54 -6.38
CA CYS A 221 -8.81 0.21 -7.50
C CYS A 221 -10.30 -0.09 -7.73
N PHE A 222 -10.72 -1.33 -7.51
CA PHE A 222 -12.05 -1.83 -7.86
C PHE A 222 -12.99 -2.05 -6.65
N LEU A 223 -12.64 -1.52 -5.47
CA LEU A 223 -13.49 -1.65 -4.29
C LEU A 223 -14.82 -0.90 -4.44
N ASN A 224 -15.91 -1.65 -4.26
CA ASN A 224 -17.30 -1.18 -4.16
C ASN A 224 -17.66 -0.12 -5.22
N GLU A 225 -17.87 -0.54 -6.47
CA GLU A 225 -18.13 0.40 -7.58
C GLU A 225 -19.36 1.30 -7.36
N GLU A 226 -20.37 0.81 -6.63
CA GLU A 226 -21.59 1.58 -6.31
C GLU A 226 -21.32 2.67 -5.26
N ASN A 227 -20.48 2.38 -4.26
CA ASN A 227 -20.09 3.34 -3.23
C ASN A 227 -18.58 3.23 -2.91
N PRO A 228 -17.71 3.77 -3.79
CA PRO A 228 -16.29 3.55 -3.66
C PRO A 228 -15.73 4.26 -2.42
N PRO A 229 -14.79 3.63 -1.70
CA PRO A 229 -14.15 4.27 -0.56
C PRO A 229 -13.29 5.46 -1.04
N THR A 230 -13.14 6.48 -0.20
CA THR A 230 -12.22 7.60 -0.43
C THR A 230 -11.59 8.04 0.88
N GLY A 231 -10.34 8.49 0.83
CA GLY A 231 -9.54 8.87 1.98
C GLY A 231 -9.26 7.72 2.94
N LYS A 232 -9.11 6.50 2.41
CA LYS A 232 -8.82 5.27 3.17
C LYS A 232 -7.42 4.73 2.87
N TYR A 233 -6.92 3.93 3.81
CA TYR A 233 -5.69 3.16 3.68
C TYR A 233 -6.05 1.67 3.65
N PHE A 234 -5.46 0.92 2.71
CA PHE A 234 -5.71 -0.50 2.52
C PHE A 234 -4.45 -1.33 2.71
N ARG A 235 -4.60 -2.52 3.28
CA ARG A 235 -3.54 -3.52 3.37
C ARG A 235 -4.15 -4.92 3.37
N TYR A 236 -3.67 -5.80 2.48
CA TYR A 236 -4.19 -7.17 2.34
C TYR A 236 -5.72 -7.24 2.16
N GLY A 237 -6.28 -6.30 1.39
CA GLY A 237 -7.72 -6.23 1.12
C GLY A 237 -8.55 -5.61 2.25
N GLU A 238 -7.96 -5.30 3.39
CA GLU A 238 -8.65 -4.72 4.55
C GLU A 238 -8.44 -3.21 4.63
N ILE A 239 -9.45 -2.49 5.14
CA ILE A 239 -9.32 -1.07 5.49
C ILE A 239 -8.56 -0.99 6.81
N ILE A 240 -7.42 -0.30 6.77
CA ILE A 240 -6.65 0.02 7.96
C ILE A 240 -6.93 1.49 8.33
N PRO A 241 -7.08 1.82 9.63
CA PRO A 241 -7.16 3.21 10.06
C PRO A 241 -6.02 4.04 9.48
N ILE A 242 -6.35 5.15 8.81
CA ILE A 242 -5.35 6.02 8.18
C ILE A 242 -4.84 7.08 9.15
N ASP A 243 -5.54 7.25 10.27
CA ASP A 243 -5.29 8.19 11.34
C ASP A 243 -4.41 7.58 12.44
N VAL A 244 -3.52 8.41 12.97
CA VAL A 244 -2.50 8.09 13.99
C VAL A 244 -3.11 7.84 15.37
N TYR A 245 -4.42 7.92 15.51
CA TYR A 245 -5.09 7.59 16.76
C TYR A 245 -5.39 6.10 16.80
N PRO A 246 -4.81 5.32 17.74
CA PRO A 246 -5.63 4.31 18.35
C PRO A 246 -6.76 5.09 19.00
N THR A 247 -7.96 5.06 18.41
CA THR A 247 -9.15 5.28 19.22
C THR A 247 -9.13 4.18 20.28
N PHE A 248 -8.50 4.45 21.42
CA PHE A 248 -8.57 3.63 22.62
C PHE A 248 -10.04 3.40 23.05
N ASN A 249 -10.99 4.13 22.47
CA ASN A 249 -12.42 4.02 22.74
C ASN A 249 -13.24 3.26 21.67
N ASN A 250 -12.69 2.77 20.55
CA ASN A 250 -13.46 2.00 19.55
C ASN A 250 -12.89 0.60 19.24
N ASN A 251 -11.79 0.19 19.87
CA ASN A 251 -11.27 -1.16 19.69
C ASN A 251 -12.15 -2.24 20.32
N GLU A 252 -13.04 -1.92 21.26
CA GLU A 252 -14.07 -2.89 21.66
C GLU A 252 -14.95 -3.26 20.48
N GLY A 253 -15.43 -2.31 19.67
CA GLY A 253 -16.33 -2.63 18.56
C GLY A 253 -15.72 -3.55 17.51
N VAL A 254 -14.50 -3.24 17.04
CA VAL A 254 -13.83 -4.03 15.99
C VAL A 254 -13.30 -5.35 16.52
N TYR A 255 -12.71 -5.36 17.73
CA TYR A 255 -12.25 -6.59 18.37
C TYR A 255 -13.42 -7.49 18.73
N MET A 256 -14.54 -6.94 19.21
CA MET A 256 -15.75 -7.70 19.49
C MET A 256 -16.39 -8.22 18.20
N GLN A 257 -16.39 -7.47 17.11
CA GLN A 257 -16.85 -7.98 15.80
C GLN A 257 -15.97 -9.15 15.30
N GLN A 258 -14.65 -9.05 15.42
CA GLN A 258 -13.74 -10.14 15.07
C GLN A 258 -13.92 -11.35 16.01
N LEU A 259 -14.06 -11.12 17.31
CA LEU A 259 -14.37 -12.17 18.29
C LEU A 259 -15.72 -12.83 18.00
N GLU A 260 -16.76 -12.08 17.66
CA GLU A 260 -18.05 -12.65 17.28
C GLU A 260 -17.94 -13.53 16.04
N LYS A 261 -17.20 -13.08 15.02
CA LYS A 261 -16.95 -13.86 13.81
C LYS A 261 -16.17 -15.15 14.10
N ILE A 262 -15.19 -15.08 15.00
CA ILE A 262 -14.44 -16.26 15.48
C ILE A 262 -15.38 -17.21 16.26
N LYS A 263 -16.20 -16.68 17.18
CA LYS A 263 -17.19 -17.46 17.93
C LYS A 263 -18.20 -18.15 17.00
N GLU A 264 -18.66 -17.46 15.97
CA GLU A 264 -19.56 -18.00 14.95
C GLU A 264 -18.90 -19.16 14.18
N ASN A 265 -17.65 -18.99 13.75
CA ASN A 265 -16.89 -20.03 13.06
C ASN A 265 -16.64 -21.25 13.95
N ILE A 266 -16.30 -21.06 15.22
CA ILE A 266 -16.15 -22.15 16.20
C ILE A 266 -17.48 -22.89 16.38
N ASN A 267 -18.60 -22.18 16.43
CA ASN A 267 -19.93 -22.79 16.55
C ASN A 267 -20.30 -23.60 15.29
N LYS A 268 -19.96 -23.10 14.10
CA LYS A 268 -20.14 -23.85 12.83
C LYS A 268 -19.31 -25.13 12.82
N LEU A 269 -18.05 -25.07 13.24
CA LEU A 269 -17.18 -26.25 13.35
C LEU A 269 -17.71 -27.25 14.39
N ALA A 270 -18.17 -26.77 15.54
CA ALA A 270 -18.71 -27.61 16.59
C ALA A 270 -19.99 -28.35 16.16
N TRP A 271 -20.79 -27.78 15.27
CA TRP A 271 -22.03 -28.41 14.77
C TRP A 271 -21.78 -29.76 14.08
N TRP A 272 -20.61 -29.92 13.44
CA TRP A 272 -20.20 -31.16 12.77
C TRP A 272 -19.74 -32.26 13.73
N ILE A 273 -19.67 -31.99 15.05
CA ILE A 273 -19.32 -32.99 16.06
C ILE A 273 -20.60 -33.75 16.48
N PRO A 274 -20.75 -35.05 16.13
CA PRO A 274 -22.02 -35.76 16.28
C PRO A 274 -22.36 -36.10 17.74
N ILE A 275 -21.35 -36.22 18.61
CA ILE A 275 -21.53 -36.55 20.02
C ILE A 275 -21.66 -35.26 20.83
N ARG A 276 -22.87 -35.03 21.38
CA ARG A 276 -23.20 -33.81 22.15
C ARG A 276 -22.18 -33.48 23.24
N LYS A 277 -21.75 -34.47 24.03
CA LYS A 277 -20.74 -34.29 25.09
C LYS A 277 -19.41 -33.75 24.55
N TRP A 278 -18.98 -34.19 23.36
CA TRP A 278 -17.72 -33.76 22.76
C TRP A 278 -17.85 -32.39 22.09
N ARG A 279 -18.99 -32.13 21.45
CA ARG A 279 -19.33 -30.82 20.91
C ARG A 279 -19.30 -29.74 21.99
N ASP A 280 -19.97 -30.00 23.11
CA ASP A 280 -20.12 -29.02 24.18
C ASP A 280 -18.76 -28.79 24.88
N ASN A 281 -17.93 -29.83 25.02
CA ASN A 281 -16.55 -29.72 25.52
C ASN A 281 -15.64 -28.90 24.58
N PHE A 282 -15.70 -29.16 23.26
CA PHE A 282 -14.96 -28.39 22.26
C PHE A 282 -15.34 -26.91 22.28
N ARG A 283 -16.64 -26.59 22.32
CA ARG A 283 -17.13 -25.20 22.43
C ARG A 283 -16.61 -24.52 23.68
N ASN A 284 -16.71 -25.17 24.83
CA ASN A 284 -16.22 -24.60 26.09
C ASN A 284 -14.72 -24.33 26.07
N LYS A 285 -13.91 -25.27 25.55
CA LYS A 285 -12.45 -25.11 25.47
C LYS A 285 -12.01 -23.99 24.53
N MET A 286 -12.73 -23.76 23.44
CA MET A 286 -12.36 -22.78 22.41
C MET A 286 -12.96 -21.40 22.64
N LEU A 287 -14.09 -21.29 23.37
CA LEU A 287 -14.81 -20.03 23.58
C LEU A 287 -14.58 -19.42 24.97
N ASN A 288 -14.24 -20.23 25.98
CA ASN A 288 -14.01 -19.79 27.35
C ASN A 288 -12.55 -20.07 27.74
N THR A 289 -11.64 -19.19 27.34
CA THR A 289 -10.28 -19.17 27.90
C THR A 289 -10.30 -18.30 29.16
N ASP A 290 -10.59 -18.92 30.30
CA ASP A 290 -10.41 -18.26 31.59
C ASP A 290 -8.91 -18.00 31.85
N GLN A 291 -8.65 -16.86 32.49
CA GLN A 291 -7.41 -16.08 32.50
C GLN A 291 -6.36 -16.59 33.49
N THR A 292 -5.84 -17.80 33.33
CA THR A 292 -4.61 -18.21 34.03
C THR A 292 -3.67 -18.95 33.10
N ARG A 293 -2.63 -18.27 32.62
CA ARG A 293 -1.43 -18.92 32.07
C ARG A 293 -0.68 -19.56 33.24
N PRO A 294 -0.52 -20.90 33.30
CA PRO A 294 0.14 -21.54 34.44
C PRO A 294 1.68 -21.50 34.39
N ASP A 295 2.31 -20.41 33.92
CA ASP A 295 3.76 -20.37 33.68
C ASP A 295 4.51 -19.11 34.16
N GLN A 296 3.92 -18.25 35.00
CA GLN A 296 4.68 -17.18 35.69
C GLN A 296 5.31 -17.62 37.02
N THR A 297 5.91 -18.81 37.06
CA THR A 297 6.97 -19.11 38.03
C THR A 297 8.22 -19.52 37.26
N ARG A 298 9.05 -18.54 36.87
CA ARG A 298 10.48 -18.78 36.71
C ARG A 298 11.12 -18.66 38.08
N PRO A 299 11.65 -19.75 38.66
CA PRO A 299 12.37 -19.68 39.92
C PRO A 299 13.87 -19.45 39.66
N ASP A 300 14.31 -18.26 39.24
CA ASP A 300 15.75 -17.91 39.19
C ASP A 300 16.13 -16.44 38.89
N GLN A 301 15.48 -15.41 39.45
CA GLN A 301 16.11 -14.07 39.44
C GLN A 301 15.93 -13.35 40.77
N THR A 302 16.73 -13.76 41.77
CA THR A 302 17.12 -12.87 42.86
C THR A 302 17.91 -11.70 42.26
N ARG A 303 17.31 -10.51 42.23
CA ARG A 303 18.11 -9.27 42.24
C ARG A 303 18.86 -9.20 43.58
N PRO A 304 20.16 -8.91 43.61
CA PRO A 304 20.82 -8.58 44.87
C PRO A 304 20.26 -7.24 45.38
N ASP A 305 20.05 -7.17 46.68
CA ASP A 305 19.75 -5.96 47.43
C ASP A 305 20.89 -4.93 47.24
N PRO A 306 20.62 -3.67 46.86
CA PRO A 306 21.65 -2.65 46.72
C PRO A 306 22.12 -2.04 48.07
N SER A 307 21.96 -2.74 49.20
CA SER A 307 22.36 -2.23 50.52
C SER A 307 23.14 -3.21 51.42
N MET A 308 24.11 -3.93 50.84
CA MET A 308 25.25 -4.52 51.58
C MET A 308 26.57 -4.32 50.83
#